data_AF-A0A1G4SJI3-F1
#
_entry.id   AF-A0A1G4SJI3-F1
#
_cell.length_a   1.000
_cell.length_b   1.000
_cell.length_c   1.000
_cell.angle_alpha   90.00
_cell.angle_beta   90.00
_cell.angle_gamma   90.00
#
_symmetry.space_group_name_H-M   'P 1'
#
loop_
_entity.id
_entity.type
_entity.pdbx_description
1 polymer ?
#
loop_
_entity_poly.entity_id
_entity_poly.type
_entity_poly.pdbx_seq_one_letter_code
_entity_poly.pdbx_strand_id
1 'polypeptide(L)'
;MKRRVICLLFVIVIVFCGVVPVSAHTRRTHDKQLEYMIFGDEKYSSRHSNVRDKVIALEEAVYLCVDQYNGNGKQDLNDLRNRKVPHLPKTIDTINIGANAEHRYYTHLGWDHDYSNDKNVPTGWNKTWGIRKGILRETVDKELFSDVKYIAPIQWVINLFNNEHYDEKCESFCALVYYIHLISDNEAAECIDDLNSTCLLYSRDDPETPSPGIVPELIKHCEILFQDQISSYKYHGLMSRLKRINTRSVKFKYSDNGESEEEFQEYHECVEELIECIHDYIPSMLMEEDYFRESFK
;
A
#
# COMPACT_ATOMS: atom_id res chain seq x y z
N MET A 1 9.36 14.67 -51.80
CA MET A 1 9.29 13.36 -51.11
C MET A 1 10.27 13.26 -49.93
N LYS A 2 11.56 13.58 -50.09
CA LYS A 2 12.57 13.45 -49.02
C LYS A 2 12.23 14.14 -47.68
N ARG A 3 11.68 15.37 -47.70
CA ARG A 3 11.26 16.09 -46.48
C ARG A 3 10.10 15.45 -45.72
N ARG A 4 9.15 14.80 -46.42
CA ARG A 4 7.99 14.12 -45.79
C ARG A 4 8.40 12.81 -45.10
N VAL A 5 9.37 12.10 -45.67
CA VAL A 5 9.94 10.88 -45.07
C VAL A 5 10.76 11.21 -43.82
N ILE A 6 11.51 12.32 -43.83
CA ILE A 6 12.27 12.80 -42.67
C ILE A 6 11.33 13.22 -41.52
N CYS A 7 10.24 13.93 -41.81
CA CYS A 7 9.23 14.25 -40.77
C CYS A 7 8.57 13.01 -40.18
N LEU A 8 8.29 11.98 -40.99
CA LEU A 8 7.73 10.71 -40.52
C LEU A 8 8.72 9.95 -39.63
N LEU A 9 10.02 9.96 -39.97
CA LEU A 9 11.07 9.40 -39.12
C LEU A 9 11.22 10.15 -37.78
N PHE A 10 11.11 11.48 -37.78
CA PHE A 10 11.12 12.27 -36.54
C PHE A 10 9.90 11.98 -35.66
N VAL A 11 8.71 11.81 -36.24
CA VAL A 11 7.50 11.43 -35.48
C VAL A 11 7.65 10.02 -34.89
N ILE A 12 8.22 9.06 -35.63
CA ILE A 12 8.46 7.70 -35.13
C ILE A 12 9.50 7.72 -34.00
N VAL A 13 10.59 8.50 -34.11
CA VAL A 13 11.59 8.63 -33.05
C VAL A 13 11.02 9.29 -31.80
N ILE A 14 10.15 10.31 -31.93
CA ILE A 14 9.48 10.94 -30.78
C ILE A 14 8.48 9.98 -30.12
N VAL A 15 7.81 9.11 -30.89
CA VAL A 15 6.92 8.07 -30.33
C VAL A 15 7.72 6.96 -29.62
N PHE A 16 8.96 6.68 -30.04
CA PHE A 16 9.83 5.66 -29.42
C PHE A 16 10.73 6.20 -28.29
N CYS A 17 10.98 7.50 -28.19
CA CYS A 17 11.79 8.11 -27.12
C CYS A 17 10.98 8.52 -25.88
N GLY A 18 9.68 8.26 -25.83
CA GLY A 18 8.76 8.80 -24.81
C GLY A 18 8.21 7.82 -23.78
N VAL A 19 8.73 6.59 -23.70
CA VAL A 19 8.35 5.65 -22.65
C VAL A 19 9.63 5.09 -22.06
N VAL A 20 10.22 5.85 -21.13
CA VAL A 20 10.98 5.21 -20.06
C VAL A 20 9.95 4.33 -19.35
N PRO A 21 10.10 2.99 -19.33
CA PRO A 21 9.27 2.19 -18.45
C PRO A 21 9.58 2.68 -17.05
N VAL A 22 8.64 3.37 -16.42
CA VAL A 22 8.70 3.55 -14.97
C VAL A 22 8.63 2.14 -14.41
N SER A 23 9.67 1.72 -13.69
CA SER A 23 9.74 0.44 -13.01
C SER A 23 8.62 0.39 -11.97
N ALA A 24 7.46 -0.07 -12.44
CA ALA A 24 6.25 -0.23 -11.67
C ALA A 24 5.73 -1.63 -11.93
N HIS A 25 5.41 -2.33 -10.84
CA HIS A 25 4.82 -3.64 -10.97
C HIS A 25 3.45 -3.55 -11.65
N THR A 26 3.09 -4.60 -12.36
CA THR A 26 1.72 -4.67 -12.92
C THR A 26 0.75 -4.90 -11.77
N ARG A 27 -0.51 -4.48 -11.92
CA ARG A 27 -1.57 -4.81 -10.95
C ARG A 27 -1.55 -6.27 -10.51
N ARG A 28 -1.41 -7.20 -11.47
CA ARG A 28 -1.33 -8.64 -11.19
C ARG A 28 -0.15 -9.01 -10.29
N THR A 29 0.98 -8.31 -10.40
CA THR A 29 2.14 -8.53 -9.54
C THR A 29 1.88 -8.02 -8.12
N HIS A 30 1.27 -6.82 -7.99
CA HIS A 30 0.85 -6.31 -6.68
C HIS A 30 -0.15 -7.24 -6.00
N ASP A 31 -1.15 -7.75 -6.72
CA ASP A 31 -2.15 -8.68 -6.18
C ASP A 31 -1.46 -9.95 -5.64
N LYS A 32 -0.55 -10.56 -6.41
CA LYS A 32 0.23 -11.73 -5.98
C LYS A 32 1.05 -11.47 -4.72
N GLN A 33 1.68 -10.31 -4.63
CA GLN A 33 2.51 -9.95 -3.48
C GLN A 33 1.67 -9.68 -2.24
N LEU A 34 0.52 -9.02 -2.41
CA LEU A 34 -0.48 -8.89 -1.35
C LEU A 34 -0.89 -10.27 -0.85
N GLU A 35 -1.24 -11.19 -1.76
CA GLU A 35 -1.63 -12.55 -1.39
C GLU A 35 -0.50 -13.30 -0.67
N TYR A 36 0.74 -13.17 -1.16
CA TYR A 36 1.92 -13.78 -0.56
C TYR A 36 2.19 -13.26 0.87
N MET A 37 2.16 -11.94 1.07
CA MET A 37 2.51 -11.31 2.35
C MET A 37 1.39 -11.38 3.40
N ILE A 38 0.12 -11.45 2.97
CA ILE A 38 -1.03 -11.54 3.89
C ILE A 38 -1.44 -13.00 4.15
N PHE A 39 -1.38 -13.87 3.15
CA PHE A 39 -1.88 -15.25 3.27
C PHE A 39 -0.80 -16.33 3.16
N GLY A 40 0.46 -15.97 2.86
CA GLY A 40 1.56 -16.92 2.68
C GLY A 40 1.51 -17.68 1.35
N ASP A 41 0.69 -17.24 0.40
CA ASP A 41 0.51 -17.92 -0.89
C ASP A 41 0.17 -16.91 -1.99
N GLU A 42 1.05 -16.72 -2.97
CA GLU A 42 0.84 -15.83 -4.14
C GLU A 42 -0.36 -16.20 -5.04
N LYS A 43 -1.06 -17.29 -4.74
CA LYS A 43 -2.21 -17.82 -5.47
C LYS A 43 -3.38 -18.18 -4.54
N TYR A 44 -3.37 -17.68 -3.30
CA TYR A 44 -4.40 -17.87 -2.29
C TYR A 44 -5.83 -17.73 -2.83
N SER A 45 -6.17 -16.63 -3.53
CA SER A 45 -7.50 -16.35 -4.08
C SER A 45 -7.95 -17.41 -5.09
N SER A 46 -7.02 -17.92 -5.89
CA SER A 46 -7.29 -18.96 -6.89
C SER A 46 -7.45 -20.35 -6.29
N ARG A 47 -6.87 -20.60 -5.11
CA ARG A 47 -6.87 -21.88 -4.40
C ARG A 47 -7.98 -22.00 -3.35
N HIS A 48 -8.49 -20.88 -2.86
CA HIS A 48 -9.54 -20.81 -1.83
C HIS A 48 -10.81 -20.15 -2.38
N SER A 49 -11.57 -20.91 -3.18
CA SER A 49 -12.75 -20.39 -3.88
C SER A 49 -13.86 -19.87 -2.95
N ASN A 50 -13.90 -20.32 -1.69
CA ASN A 50 -14.86 -19.88 -0.68
C ASN A 50 -14.62 -18.44 -0.20
N VAL A 51 -13.37 -17.95 -0.26
CA VAL A 51 -12.98 -16.61 0.22
C VAL A 51 -12.42 -15.73 -0.89
N ARG A 52 -12.26 -16.28 -2.11
CA ARG A 52 -11.77 -15.58 -3.30
C ARG A 52 -12.39 -14.20 -3.50
N ASP A 53 -13.71 -14.10 -3.33
CA ASP A 53 -14.44 -12.87 -3.52
C ASP A 53 -14.06 -11.77 -2.51
N LYS A 54 -13.73 -12.16 -1.27
CA LYS A 54 -13.24 -11.24 -0.25
C LYS A 54 -11.81 -10.77 -0.56
N VAL A 55 -10.96 -11.70 -1.00
CA VAL A 55 -9.57 -11.40 -1.39
C VAL A 55 -9.54 -10.43 -2.58
N ILE A 56 -10.35 -10.69 -3.62
CA ILE A 56 -10.48 -9.79 -4.77
C ILE A 56 -10.99 -8.40 -4.35
N ALA A 57 -11.92 -8.32 -3.39
CA ALA A 57 -12.38 -7.04 -2.88
C ALA A 57 -11.26 -6.23 -2.22
N LEU A 58 -10.35 -6.90 -1.47
CA LEU A 58 -9.17 -6.25 -0.91
C LEU A 58 -8.23 -5.73 -2.01
N GLU A 59 -7.93 -6.55 -3.02
CA GLU A 59 -7.09 -6.18 -4.17
C GLU A 59 -7.68 -4.96 -4.92
N GLU A 60 -8.98 -4.99 -5.22
CA GLU A 60 -9.73 -3.90 -5.84
C GLU A 60 -9.63 -2.61 -5.00
N ALA A 61 -9.80 -2.72 -3.68
CA ALA A 61 -9.77 -1.58 -2.79
C ALA A 61 -8.37 -0.98 -2.62
N VAL A 62 -7.32 -1.81 -2.53
CA VAL A 62 -5.91 -1.35 -2.51
C VAL A 62 -5.59 -0.64 -3.83
N TYR A 63 -5.95 -1.23 -4.97
CA TYR A 63 -5.77 -0.60 -6.28
C TYR A 63 -6.46 0.77 -6.37
N LEU A 64 -7.73 0.86 -5.95
CA LEU A 64 -8.48 2.12 -5.91
C LEU A 64 -7.86 3.15 -4.95
N CYS A 65 -7.30 2.68 -3.85
CA CYS A 65 -6.71 3.51 -2.81
C CYS A 65 -5.32 4.04 -3.19
N VAL A 66 -4.51 3.28 -3.93
CA VAL A 66 -3.09 3.61 -4.18
C VAL A 66 -2.87 3.98 -5.65
N ASP A 67 -3.23 3.06 -6.55
CA ASP A 67 -2.77 3.01 -7.94
C ASP A 67 -3.78 3.49 -8.97
N GLN A 68 -4.96 3.90 -8.54
CA GLN A 68 -5.99 4.30 -9.47
C GLN A 68 -5.71 5.66 -10.15
N TYR A 69 -5.47 5.64 -11.46
CA TYR A 69 -5.34 6.84 -12.29
C TYR A 69 -6.11 6.70 -13.62
N ASN A 70 -6.38 7.83 -14.28
CA ASN A 70 -7.09 7.93 -15.56
C ASN A 70 -8.41 7.15 -15.69
N GLY A 71 -9.12 6.91 -14.59
CA GLY A 71 -10.41 6.22 -14.59
C GLY A 71 -10.32 4.70 -14.76
N ASN A 72 -9.12 4.12 -14.73
CA ASN A 72 -8.89 2.69 -14.96
C ASN A 72 -9.65 1.78 -13.98
N GLY A 73 -9.78 2.20 -12.73
CA GLY A 73 -10.48 1.51 -11.65
C GLY A 73 -11.99 1.66 -11.65
N LYS A 74 -12.59 2.14 -12.75
CA LYS A 74 -14.06 2.24 -12.84
C LYS A 74 -14.75 0.89 -12.63
N GLN A 75 -14.15 -0.19 -13.13
CA GLN A 75 -14.70 -1.54 -12.98
C GLN A 75 -14.60 -1.99 -11.52
N ASP A 76 -13.44 -1.83 -10.88
CA ASP A 76 -13.21 -2.16 -9.47
C ASP A 76 -14.21 -1.45 -8.56
N LEU A 77 -14.44 -0.14 -8.78
CA LEU A 77 -15.40 0.63 -8.01
C LEU A 77 -16.84 0.11 -8.20
N ASN A 78 -17.18 -0.39 -9.39
CA ASN A 78 -18.48 -1.00 -9.64
C ASN A 78 -18.59 -2.36 -8.96
N ASP A 79 -17.53 -3.15 -8.95
CA ASP A 79 -17.50 -4.47 -8.33
C ASP A 79 -17.63 -4.37 -6.81
N LEU A 80 -16.89 -3.46 -6.16
CA LEU A 80 -17.09 -3.13 -4.74
C LEU A 80 -18.51 -2.63 -4.44
N ARG A 81 -19.11 -1.86 -5.35
CA ARG A 81 -20.51 -1.41 -5.21
C ARG A 81 -21.50 -2.57 -5.33
N ASN A 82 -21.27 -3.51 -6.25
CA ASN A 82 -22.09 -4.70 -6.41
C ASN A 82 -22.00 -5.62 -5.17
N ARG A 83 -20.84 -5.65 -4.52
CA ARG A 83 -20.62 -6.30 -3.21
C ARG A 83 -21.32 -5.56 -2.06
N LYS A 84 -21.88 -4.36 -2.29
CA LYS A 84 -22.51 -3.50 -1.29
C LYS A 84 -21.51 -3.01 -0.24
N VAL A 85 -20.31 -2.60 -0.67
CA VAL A 85 -19.43 -1.80 0.18
C VAL A 85 -20.09 -0.44 0.42
N PRO A 86 -20.28 -0.02 1.69
CA PRO A 86 -20.95 1.23 2.01
C PRO A 86 -20.07 2.45 1.68
N HIS A 87 -20.70 3.62 1.63
CA HIS A 87 -20.07 4.94 1.51
C HIS A 87 -19.07 5.15 0.35
N LEU A 88 -19.09 4.29 -0.67
CA LEU A 88 -18.27 4.44 -1.87
C LEU A 88 -18.61 5.74 -2.65
N PRO A 89 -17.63 6.37 -3.30
CA PRO A 89 -17.91 7.48 -4.19
C PRO A 89 -18.83 7.05 -5.35
N LYS A 90 -19.67 8.00 -5.79
CA LYS A 90 -20.62 7.75 -6.88
C LYS A 90 -19.93 7.50 -8.22
N THR A 91 -18.79 8.14 -8.44
CA THR A 91 -18.07 8.13 -9.72
C THR A 91 -16.57 8.00 -9.49
N ILE A 92 -15.88 7.35 -10.43
CA ILE A 92 -14.42 7.21 -10.38
C ILE A 92 -13.71 8.56 -10.42
N ASP A 93 -14.30 9.57 -11.07
CA ASP A 93 -13.77 10.93 -11.18
C ASP A 93 -13.52 11.61 -9.83
N THR A 94 -14.20 11.16 -8.77
CA THR A 94 -14.02 11.69 -7.40
C THR A 94 -12.65 11.38 -6.82
N ILE A 95 -12.02 10.28 -7.26
CA ILE A 95 -10.71 9.81 -6.77
C ILE A 95 -9.65 9.77 -7.87
N ASN A 96 -10.00 10.25 -9.06
CA ASN A 96 -9.19 10.06 -10.25
C ASN A 96 -8.01 11.04 -10.29
N ILE A 97 -6.82 10.50 -10.52
CA ILE A 97 -5.62 11.28 -10.83
C ILE A 97 -5.49 11.35 -12.35
N GLY A 98 -5.48 12.55 -12.91
CA GLY A 98 -5.29 12.78 -14.35
C GLY A 98 -3.83 12.73 -14.81
N ALA A 99 -2.93 12.24 -13.94
CA ALA A 99 -1.49 12.19 -14.15
C ALA A 99 -1.02 10.73 -14.19
N ASN A 100 -0.21 10.38 -15.19
CA ASN A 100 0.35 9.04 -15.36
C ASN A 100 1.49 8.78 -14.37
N ALA A 101 2.72 9.16 -14.74
CA ALA A 101 3.92 8.89 -13.95
C ALA A 101 3.95 9.63 -12.60
N GLU A 102 3.25 10.76 -12.50
CA GLU A 102 3.25 11.56 -11.27
C GLU A 102 2.29 11.03 -10.21
N HIS A 103 1.45 10.03 -10.49
CA HIS A 103 0.41 9.58 -9.55
C HIS A 103 1.00 9.19 -8.18
N ARG A 104 2.24 8.68 -8.16
CA ARG A 104 2.98 8.28 -6.96
C ARG A 104 3.18 9.42 -5.96
N TYR A 105 3.46 10.64 -6.43
CA TYR A 105 3.56 11.83 -5.56
C TYR A 105 2.29 12.12 -4.77
N TYR A 106 1.14 11.66 -5.25
CA TYR A 106 -0.14 11.93 -4.63
C TYR A 106 -0.59 10.81 -3.67
N THR A 107 0.04 9.64 -3.71
CA THR A 107 -0.53 8.41 -3.11
C THR A 107 0.48 7.49 -2.45
N HIS A 108 1.78 7.63 -2.74
CA HIS A 108 2.83 6.73 -2.27
C HIS A 108 3.71 7.32 -1.16
N LEU A 109 3.35 8.48 -0.59
CA LEU A 109 4.15 9.17 0.45
C LEU A 109 3.91 8.67 1.88
N GLY A 110 3.08 7.64 2.06
CA GLY A 110 2.73 7.09 3.37
C GLY A 110 1.25 7.18 3.69
N TRP A 111 0.77 6.23 4.49
CA TRP A 111 -0.64 6.13 4.87
C TRP A 111 -1.12 7.35 5.66
N ASP A 112 -0.28 7.80 6.60
CA ASP A 112 -0.53 8.93 7.48
C ASP A 112 0.12 10.24 7.01
N HIS A 113 0.54 10.31 5.75
CA HIS A 113 1.04 11.54 5.16
C HIS A 113 -0.05 12.62 5.10
N ASP A 114 0.28 13.83 5.60
CA ASP A 114 -0.62 14.98 5.56
C ASP A 114 -0.33 15.88 4.35
N TYR A 115 -1.18 15.77 3.34
CA TYR A 115 -1.12 16.58 2.12
C TYR A 115 -1.65 18.03 2.30
N SER A 116 -2.05 18.45 3.51
CA SER A 116 -2.68 19.76 3.72
C SER A 116 -1.80 20.95 3.32
N ASN A 117 -0.48 20.82 3.45
CA ASN A 117 0.50 21.86 3.14
C ASN A 117 1.42 21.51 1.97
N ASP A 118 1.17 20.40 1.28
CA ASP A 118 1.99 19.98 0.14
C ASP A 118 1.64 20.82 -1.10
N LYS A 119 2.63 21.56 -1.59
CA LYS A 119 2.48 22.45 -2.76
C LYS A 119 2.57 21.69 -4.08
N ASN A 120 3.04 20.45 -4.05
CA ASN A 120 3.19 19.60 -5.23
C ASN A 120 1.89 18.87 -5.58
N VAL A 121 0.85 19.00 -4.75
CA VAL A 121 -0.47 18.39 -4.98
C VAL A 121 -1.57 19.40 -5.31
N PRO A 122 -2.57 19.04 -6.15
CA PRO A 122 -3.72 19.88 -6.44
C PRO A 122 -4.42 20.37 -5.17
N THR A 123 -4.94 21.60 -5.22
CA THR A 123 -5.75 22.15 -4.14
C THR A 123 -6.92 21.21 -3.79
N GLY A 124 -7.03 20.87 -2.51
CA GLY A 124 -8.07 19.95 -2.01
C GLY A 124 -7.69 18.47 -2.10
N TRP A 125 -6.45 18.13 -2.48
CA TRP A 125 -5.99 16.75 -2.59
C TRP A 125 -6.18 15.94 -1.30
N ASN A 126 -5.96 16.53 -0.12
CA ASN A 126 -6.16 15.85 1.16
C ASN A 126 -7.59 15.27 1.31
N LYS A 127 -8.61 15.93 0.73
CA LYS A 127 -9.98 15.40 0.71
C LYS A 127 -10.08 14.18 -0.21
N THR A 128 -9.48 14.24 -1.40
CA THR A 128 -9.42 13.12 -2.34
C THR A 128 -8.68 11.93 -1.75
N TRP A 129 -7.54 12.17 -1.08
CA TRP A 129 -6.80 11.16 -0.34
C TRP A 129 -7.65 10.53 0.76
N GLY A 130 -8.37 11.34 1.54
CA GLY A 130 -9.33 10.85 2.54
C GLY A 130 -10.42 9.94 1.95
N ILE A 131 -10.94 10.26 0.76
CA ILE A 131 -11.93 9.40 0.07
C ILE A 131 -11.30 8.09 -0.40
N ARG A 132 -10.07 8.13 -0.95
CA ARG A 132 -9.31 6.94 -1.37
C ARG A 132 -9.07 6.00 -0.19
N LYS A 133 -8.58 6.51 0.94
CA LYS A 133 -8.46 5.75 2.20
C LYS A 133 -9.81 5.21 2.67
N GLY A 134 -10.87 6.00 2.53
CA GLY A 134 -12.25 5.59 2.85
C GLY A 134 -12.70 4.35 2.08
N ILE A 135 -12.37 4.21 0.79
CA ILE A 135 -12.71 3.01 0.00
C ILE A 135 -12.06 1.76 0.61
N LEU A 136 -10.77 1.85 0.95
CA LEU A 136 -10.05 0.73 1.58
C LEU A 136 -10.64 0.39 2.94
N ARG A 137 -10.87 1.38 3.80
CA ARG A 137 -11.46 1.20 5.13
C ARG A 137 -12.84 0.55 5.08
N GLU A 138 -13.75 1.06 4.24
CA GLU A 138 -15.11 0.51 4.12
C GLU A 138 -15.10 -0.92 3.58
N THR A 139 -14.14 -1.23 2.70
CA THR A 139 -14.00 -2.59 2.17
C THR A 139 -13.43 -3.53 3.23
N VAL A 140 -12.36 -3.15 3.92
CA VAL A 140 -11.77 -3.94 5.01
C VAL A 140 -12.77 -4.16 6.14
N ASP A 141 -13.46 -3.11 6.59
CA ASP A 141 -14.45 -3.22 7.66
C ASP A 141 -15.55 -4.21 7.30
N LYS A 142 -16.07 -4.13 6.08
CA LYS A 142 -17.09 -5.05 5.57
C LYS A 142 -16.59 -6.49 5.42
N GLU A 143 -15.42 -6.69 4.84
CA GLU A 143 -14.99 -8.05 4.49
C GLU A 143 -14.37 -8.80 5.67
N LEU A 144 -13.80 -8.07 6.65
CA LEU A 144 -13.08 -8.63 7.79
C LEU A 144 -13.75 -8.40 9.15
N PHE A 145 -14.30 -7.20 9.41
CA PHE A 145 -14.67 -6.79 10.77
C PHE A 145 -16.17 -6.81 11.04
N SER A 146 -17.03 -6.76 10.01
CA SER A 146 -18.48 -6.65 10.19
C SER A 146 -19.11 -7.88 10.85
N ASP A 147 -18.54 -9.06 10.61
CA ASP A 147 -19.02 -10.32 11.18
C ASP A 147 -18.62 -10.46 12.66
N VAL A 148 -17.47 -9.90 13.04
CA VAL A 148 -16.90 -9.98 14.41
C VAL A 148 -17.53 -8.96 15.37
N LYS A 149 -18.07 -7.85 14.86
CA LYS A 149 -18.84 -6.86 15.64
C LYS A 149 -20.04 -7.49 16.37
N TYR A 150 -20.55 -8.64 15.92
CA TYR A 150 -21.62 -9.37 16.60
C TYR A 150 -21.17 -10.20 17.82
N ILE A 151 -19.86 -10.45 17.99
CA ILE A 151 -19.32 -11.37 19.00
C ILE A 151 -18.68 -10.62 20.19
N ALA A 152 -18.30 -9.35 20.03
CA ALA A 152 -17.72 -8.52 21.10
C ALA A 152 -18.65 -7.37 21.54
N PRO A 153 -19.69 -7.63 22.36
CA PRO A 153 -20.67 -6.63 22.79
C PRO A 153 -20.13 -5.52 23.70
N ILE A 154 -18.81 -5.46 23.97
CA ILE A 154 -18.17 -4.44 24.80
C ILE A 154 -17.34 -3.46 23.95
N GLN A 155 -16.73 -3.90 22.85
CA GLN A 155 -15.88 -3.06 22.01
C GLN A 155 -16.68 -2.04 21.18
N TRP A 156 -17.83 -2.44 20.64
CA TRP A 156 -18.73 -1.52 19.92
C TRP A 156 -19.28 -0.39 20.82
N VAL A 157 -19.47 -0.66 22.12
CA VAL A 157 -19.91 0.35 23.10
C VAL A 157 -18.80 1.40 23.30
N ILE A 158 -17.54 0.96 23.38
CA ILE A 158 -16.38 1.86 23.53
C ILE A 158 -16.19 2.73 22.27
N ASN A 159 -16.27 2.13 21.08
CA ASN A 159 -16.13 2.85 19.81
C ASN A 159 -17.27 3.88 19.60
N LEU A 160 -18.48 3.60 20.13
CA LEU A 160 -19.61 4.55 20.12
C LEU A 160 -19.36 5.79 21.01
N PHE A 161 -18.60 5.66 22.10
CA PHE A 161 -18.31 6.77 23.01
C PHE A 161 -17.12 7.63 22.56
N ASN A 162 -16.24 7.12 21.70
CA ASN A 162 -15.03 7.82 21.25
C ASN A 162 -15.18 8.59 19.93
N ASN A 163 -16.33 8.58 19.26
CA ASN A 163 -16.51 9.18 17.91
C ASN A 163 -15.53 8.66 16.85
N GLU A 164 -14.95 7.47 17.06
CA GLU A 164 -14.09 6.79 16.10
C GLU A 164 -14.97 5.92 15.20
N HIS A 165 -14.98 6.21 13.89
CA HIS A 165 -15.82 5.48 12.94
C HIS A 165 -15.33 4.07 12.59
N TYR A 166 -14.07 3.74 12.90
CA TYR A 166 -13.46 2.44 12.59
C TYR A 166 -12.63 1.95 13.78
N ASP A 167 -12.52 0.63 13.89
CA ASP A 167 -11.65 -0.03 14.86
C ASP A 167 -10.16 0.25 14.54
N GLU A 168 -9.32 0.51 15.54
CA GLU A 168 -7.89 0.81 15.33
C GLU A 168 -7.14 -0.34 14.63
N LYS A 169 -7.58 -1.59 14.82
CA LYS A 169 -7.02 -2.73 14.07
C LYS A 169 -7.47 -2.71 12.61
N CYS A 170 -8.70 -2.29 12.31
CA CYS A 170 -9.16 -2.10 10.93
C CYS A 170 -8.30 -1.04 10.22
N GLU A 171 -8.04 0.08 10.88
CA GLU A 171 -7.18 1.14 10.34
C GLU A 171 -5.75 0.63 10.11
N SER A 172 -5.19 -0.08 11.08
CA SER A 172 -3.84 -0.63 10.98
C SER A 172 -3.72 -1.74 9.94
N PHE A 173 -4.79 -2.50 9.69
CA PHE A 173 -4.83 -3.48 8.61
C PHE A 173 -4.84 -2.79 7.25
N CYS A 174 -5.60 -1.69 7.11
CA CYS A 174 -5.58 -0.86 5.90
C CYS A 174 -4.17 -0.31 5.63
N ALA A 175 -3.51 0.20 6.66
CA ALA A 175 -2.14 0.67 6.54
C ALA A 175 -1.17 -0.47 6.15
N LEU A 176 -1.30 -1.66 6.74
CA LEU A 176 -0.49 -2.83 6.37
C LEU A 176 -0.61 -3.18 4.88
N VAL A 177 -1.83 -3.32 4.36
CA VAL A 177 -2.02 -3.67 2.94
C VAL A 177 -1.61 -2.54 1.99
N TYR A 178 -1.74 -1.28 2.43
CA TYR A 178 -1.17 -0.13 1.74
C TYR A 178 0.36 -0.20 1.66
N TYR A 179 1.04 -0.49 2.77
CA TYR A 179 2.49 -0.56 2.80
C TYR A 179 3.04 -1.79 2.07
N ILE A 180 2.33 -2.91 2.03
CA ILE A 180 2.69 -4.05 1.17
C ILE A 180 2.75 -3.64 -0.31
N HIS A 181 1.80 -2.80 -0.76
CA HIS A 181 1.86 -2.24 -2.11
C HIS A 181 3.13 -1.42 -2.32
N LEU A 182 3.49 -0.54 -1.37
CA LEU A 182 4.72 0.26 -1.50
C LEU A 182 5.99 -0.58 -1.43
N ILE A 183 6.01 -1.66 -0.65
CA ILE A 183 7.13 -2.62 -0.62
C ILE A 183 7.33 -3.23 -2.00
N SER A 184 6.23 -3.57 -2.68
CA SER A 184 6.23 -4.07 -4.06
C SER A 184 6.90 -3.10 -5.03
N ASP A 185 6.60 -1.80 -4.94
CA ASP A 185 7.27 -0.79 -5.76
C ASP A 185 8.76 -0.66 -5.43
N ASN A 186 9.11 -0.79 -4.15
CA ASN A 186 10.50 -0.74 -3.72
C ASN A 186 11.32 -1.94 -4.20
N GLU A 187 10.70 -3.12 -4.30
CA GLU A 187 11.30 -4.32 -4.89
C GLU A 187 11.40 -4.20 -6.42
N ALA A 188 10.47 -3.49 -7.06
CA ALA A 188 10.50 -3.31 -8.51
C ALA A 188 11.55 -2.31 -8.99
N ALA A 189 12.05 -1.44 -8.11
CA ALA A 189 12.98 -0.39 -8.47
C ALA A 189 14.33 -0.98 -8.93
N GLU A 190 14.87 -0.43 -10.01
CA GLU A 190 16.18 -0.82 -10.55
C GLU A 190 17.27 0.16 -10.13
N CYS A 191 16.89 1.36 -9.66
CA CYS A 191 17.79 2.36 -9.11
C CYS A 191 17.05 3.30 -8.16
N ILE A 192 17.77 4.17 -7.43
CA ILE A 192 17.15 5.12 -6.51
C ILE A 192 16.21 6.10 -7.22
N ASP A 193 16.51 6.47 -8.47
CA ASP A 193 15.71 7.45 -9.18
C ASP A 193 14.25 7.00 -9.37
N ASP A 194 14.01 5.69 -9.42
CA ASP A 194 12.68 5.08 -9.49
C ASP A 194 11.85 5.31 -8.20
N LEU A 195 12.51 5.63 -7.09
CA LEU A 195 11.94 5.79 -5.75
C LEU A 195 11.73 7.24 -5.32
N ASN A 196 12.12 8.22 -6.15
CA ASN A 196 12.03 9.65 -5.82
C ASN A 196 10.62 10.13 -5.44
N SER A 197 9.57 9.44 -5.90
CA SER A 197 8.16 9.74 -5.63
C SER A 197 7.46 8.74 -4.71
N THR A 198 8.21 7.87 -4.04
CA THR A 198 7.69 6.75 -3.24
C THR A 198 8.25 6.80 -1.82
N CYS A 199 7.48 6.30 -0.85
CA CYS A 199 7.94 6.11 0.51
C CYS A 199 9.07 5.07 0.53
N LEU A 200 10.22 5.44 1.09
CA LEU A 200 11.36 4.54 1.30
C LEU A 200 11.15 3.70 2.58
N LEU A 201 12.02 2.71 2.78
CA LEU A 201 11.99 1.89 4.00
C LEU A 201 12.15 2.69 5.30
N TYR A 202 12.86 3.81 5.26
CA TYR A 202 13.20 4.64 6.42
C TYR A 202 12.51 6.01 6.36
N SER A 203 12.38 6.68 7.52
CA SER A 203 11.80 8.02 7.58
C SER A 203 12.72 9.07 6.97
N ARG A 204 12.16 9.94 6.13
CA ARG A 204 12.85 11.09 5.54
C ARG A 204 12.38 12.37 6.21
N ASP A 205 13.30 13.04 6.90
CA ASP A 205 13.08 14.36 7.52
C ASP A 205 13.45 15.49 6.54
N ASP A 206 13.05 15.35 5.28
CA ASP A 206 13.24 16.39 4.26
C ASP A 206 12.15 17.46 4.43
N PRO A 207 12.50 18.74 4.63
CA PRO A 207 11.52 19.83 4.72
C PRO A 207 10.59 19.96 3.51
N GLU A 208 11.02 19.52 2.32
CA GLU A 208 10.24 19.61 1.09
C GLU A 208 9.34 18.38 0.87
N THR A 209 9.79 17.21 1.31
CA THR A 209 9.09 15.93 1.08
C THR A 209 9.19 14.97 2.27
N PRO A 210 8.63 15.34 3.44
CA PRO A 210 8.70 14.51 4.63
C PRO A 210 7.98 13.18 4.39
N SER A 211 8.62 12.09 4.81
CA SER A 211 8.06 10.75 4.68
C SER A 211 8.21 9.98 6.00
N PRO A 212 7.13 9.33 6.49
CA PRO A 212 7.18 8.57 7.73
C PRO A 212 8.04 7.30 7.62
N GLY A 213 8.28 6.80 6.39
CA GLY A 213 9.02 5.57 6.13
C GLY A 213 8.19 4.30 6.31
N ILE A 214 8.38 3.32 5.44
CA ILE A 214 7.60 2.06 5.45
C ILE A 214 7.83 1.28 6.75
N VAL A 215 9.08 1.05 7.16
CA VAL A 215 9.37 0.18 8.31
C VAL A 215 8.94 0.79 9.65
N PRO A 216 9.17 2.08 9.95
CA PRO A 216 8.63 2.72 11.15
C PRO A 216 7.11 2.64 11.25
N GLU A 217 6.41 2.82 10.14
CA GLU A 217 4.95 2.74 10.11
C GLU A 217 4.45 1.29 10.25
N LEU A 218 5.13 0.32 9.64
CA LEU A 218 4.83 -1.10 9.86
C LEU A 218 5.02 -1.50 11.32
N ILE A 219 6.07 -1.00 12.00
CA ILE A 219 6.28 -1.22 13.44
C ILE A 219 5.06 -0.72 14.22
N LYS A 220 4.67 0.54 14.01
CA LYS A 220 3.50 1.16 14.68
C LYS A 220 2.21 0.38 14.43
N HIS A 221 1.91 0.02 13.18
CA HIS A 221 0.67 -0.68 12.85
C HIS A 221 0.67 -2.15 13.29
N CYS A 222 1.82 -2.82 13.32
CA CYS A 222 1.93 -4.17 13.89
C CYS A 222 1.73 -4.19 15.41
N GLU A 223 2.16 -3.15 16.13
CA GLU A 223 1.88 -3.03 17.58
C GLU A 223 0.38 -3.01 17.86
N ILE A 224 -0.40 -2.34 17.02
CA ILE A 224 -1.87 -2.25 17.13
C ILE A 224 -2.53 -3.56 16.67
N LEU A 225 -2.17 -4.06 15.49
CA LEU A 225 -2.77 -5.27 14.91
C LEU A 225 -2.62 -6.49 15.80
N PHE A 226 -1.45 -6.64 16.42
CA PHE A 226 -1.06 -7.83 17.18
C PHE A 226 -0.92 -7.54 18.69
N GLN A 227 -1.62 -6.53 19.20
CA GLN A 227 -1.59 -6.17 20.61
C GLN A 227 -1.91 -7.36 21.54
N ASP A 228 -2.80 -8.26 21.11
CA ASP A 228 -3.22 -9.44 21.87
C ASP A 228 -2.15 -10.56 21.85
N GLN A 229 -1.15 -10.44 20.96
CA GLN A 229 -0.05 -11.38 20.79
C GLN A 229 1.28 -10.85 21.34
N ILE A 230 1.29 -9.73 22.09
CA ILE A 230 2.51 -9.01 22.53
C ILE A 230 3.51 -9.87 23.32
N SER A 231 3.03 -10.93 23.98
CA SER A 231 3.84 -11.87 24.77
C SER A 231 4.34 -13.09 23.97
N SER A 232 3.90 -13.24 22.72
CA SER A 232 4.25 -14.38 21.89
C SER A 232 5.68 -14.27 21.35
N TYR A 233 6.33 -15.42 21.14
CA TYR A 233 7.64 -15.47 20.49
C TYR A 233 7.58 -14.90 19.06
N LYS A 234 6.44 -15.09 18.36
CA LYS A 234 6.23 -14.59 17.00
C LYS A 234 6.24 -13.08 16.95
N TYR A 235 5.47 -12.43 17.83
CA TYR A 235 5.45 -10.98 17.94
C TYR A 235 6.84 -10.41 18.24
N HIS A 236 7.54 -10.96 19.23
CA HIS A 236 8.91 -10.52 19.53
C HIS A 236 9.86 -10.73 18.34
N GLY A 237 9.72 -11.82 17.59
CA GLY A 237 10.48 -12.10 16.37
C GLY A 237 10.22 -11.07 15.27
N LEU A 238 8.96 -10.82 14.93
CA LEU A 238 8.52 -9.82 13.96
C LEU A 238 9.08 -8.44 14.31
N MET A 239 8.80 -7.95 15.51
CA MET A 239 9.19 -6.61 15.94
C MET A 239 10.72 -6.45 16.00
N SER A 240 11.45 -7.49 16.38
CA SER A 240 12.92 -7.48 16.38
C SER A 240 13.50 -7.40 14.97
N ARG A 241 12.96 -8.19 14.02
CA ARG A 241 13.39 -8.15 12.61
C ARG A 241 13.06 -6.80 11.97
N LEU A 242 11.86 -6.26 12.14
CA LEU A 242 11.50 -4.93 11.64
C LEU A 242 12.43 -3.84 12.18
N LYS A 243 12.73 -3.85 13.49
CA LYS A 243 13.67 -2.88 14.09
C LYS A 243 15.09 -3.01 13.55
N ARG A 244 15.56 -4.22 13.26
CA ARG A 244 16.85 -4.47 12.62
C ARG A 244 16.88 -3.91 11.20
N ILE A 245 15.87 -4.19 10.39
CA ILE A 245 15.72 -3.69 9.02
C ILE A 245 15.67 -2.15 9.02
N ASN A 246 14.91 -1.54 9.93
CA ASN A 246 14.87 -0.09 10.09
C ASN A 246 16.26 0.49 10.40
N THR A 247 17.00 -0.14 11.32
CA THR A 247 18.35 0.31 11.69
C THR A 247 19.33 0.20 10.51
N ARG A 248 19.20 -0.83 9.67
CA ARG A 248 20.01 -0.98 8.45
C ARG A 248 19.64 0.07 7.41
N SER A 249 18.35 0.23 7.12
CA SER A 249 17.86 1.13 6.08
C SER A 249 18.11 2.62 6.37
N VAL A 250 18.14 3.05 7.64
CA VAL A 250 18.48 4.45 7.97
C VAL A 250 19.92 4.82 7.57
N LYS A 251 20.82 3.86 7.36
CA LYS A 251 22.19 4.16 6.90
C LYS A 251 22.22 4.77 5.50
N PHE A 252 21.18 4.56 4.69
CA PHE A 252 21.03 5.18 3.37
C PHE A 252 20.73 6.69 3.43
N LYS A 253 20.33 7.22 4.60
CA LYS A 253 20.01 8.64 4.79
C LYS A 253 21.22 9.59 4.59
N TYR A 254 22.44 9.07 4.39
CA TYR A 254 23.69 9.82 4.63
C TYR A 254 24.77 9.80 3.52
N SER A 255 24.51 9.41 2.28
CA SER A 255 25.56 9.52 1.24
C SER A 255 25.55 10.90 0.54
N ASP A 256 26.28 11.85 1.13
CA ASP A 256 26.55 13.20 0.57
C ASP A 256 27.33 13.19 -0.78
N ASN A 257 27.70 12.00 -1.30
CA ASN A 257 28.57 11.85 -2.46
C ASN A 257 27.89 11.28 -3.72
N GLY A 258 26.56 11.24 -3.73
CA GLY A 258 25.80 10.58 -4.79
C GLY A 258 25.69 9.09 -4.51
N GLU A 259 24.48 8.57 -4.66
CA GLU A 259 24.16 7.20 -4.30
C GLU A 259 24.85 6.22 -5.24
N SER A 260 25.70 5.35 -4.69
CA SER A 260 26.40 4.33 -5.48
C SER A 260 25.50 3.12 -5.76
N GLU A 261 25.81 2.37 -6.83
CA GLU A 261 25.14 1.09 -7.12
C GLU A 261 25.24 0.10 -5.94
N GLU A 262 26.33 0.15 -5.17
CA GLU A 262 26.50 -0.64 -3.95
C GLU A 262 25.52 -0.22 -2.85
N GLU A 263 25.30 1.08 -2.66
CA GLU A 263 24.33 1.59 -1.68
C GLU A 263 22.90 1.22 -2.08
N PHE A 264 22.56 1.31 -3.36
CA PHE A 264 21.26 0.86 -3.84
C PHE A 264 21.06 -0.66 -3.64
N GLN A 265 22.09 -1.47 -3.89
CA GLN A 265 22.04 -2.91 -3.65
C GLN A 265 21.80 -3.23 -2.17
N GLU A 266 22.51 -2.59 -1.25
CA GLU A 266 22.28 -2.80 0.19
C GLU A 266 20.86 -2.35 0.62
N TYR A 267 20.31 -1.31 -0.01
CA TYR A 267 18.92 -0.88 0.20
C TYR A 267 17.95 -1.96 -0.26
N HIS A 268 18.17 -2.49 -1.47
CA HIS A 268 17.36 -3.54 -2.06
C HIS A 268 17.38 -4.82 -1.23
N GLU A 269 18.54 -5.20 -0.67
CA GLU A 269 18.63 -6.32 0.30
C GLU A 269 17.77 -6.09 1.54
N CYS A 270 17.61 -4.84 2.00
CA CYS A 270 16.70 -4.53 3.10
C CYS A 270 15.22 -4.68 2.70
N VAL A 271 14.89 -4.41 1.43
CA VAL A 271 13.54 -4.63 0.88
C VAL A 271 13.23 -6.12 0.83
N GLU A 272 14.15 -6.93 0.30
CA GLU A 272 14.03 -8.39 0.28
C GLU A 272 13.89 -8.96 1.71
N GLU A 273 14.73 -8.52 2.65
CA GLU A 273 14.65 -8.96 4.06
C GLU A 273 13.31 -8.57 4.71
N LEU A 274 12.72 -7.44 4.29
CA LEU A 274 11.41 -7.00 4.75
C LEU A 274 10.28 -7.87 4.21
N ILE A 275 10.30 -8.20 2.92
CA ILE A 275 9.33 -9.11 2.29
C ILE A 275 9.36 -10.47 3.01
N GLU A 276 10.55 -11.03 3.23
CA GLU A 276 10.72 -12.28 3.98
C GLU A 276 10.21 -12.14 5.42
N CYS A 277 10.52 -11.03 6.09
CA CYS A 277 10.04 -10.78 7.45
C CYS A 277 8.52 -10.72 7.53
N ILE A 278 7.86 -10.09 6.57
CA ILE A 278 6.40 -10.03 6.53
C ILE A 278 5.84 -11.42 6.27
N HIS A 279 6.31 -12.10 5.24
CA HIS A 279 5.86 -13.45 4.88
C HIS A 279 6.01 -14.47 6.02
N ASP A 280 7.13 -14.44 6.76
CA ASP A 280 7.41 -15.42 7.81
C ASP A 280 6.51 -15.28 9.04
N TYR A 281 5.98 -14.08 9.30
CA TYR A 281 5.25 -13.78 10.53
C TYR A 281 3.79 -13.42 10.29
N ILE A 282 3.53 -12.44 9.42
CA ILE A 282 2.23 -11.77 9.27
C ILE A 282 1.10 -12.77 8.92
N PRO A 283 1.22 -13.68 7.95
CA PRO A 283 0.13 -14.60 7.64
C PRO A 283 -0.29 -15.46 8.82
N SER A 284 0.68 -16.02 9.54
CA SER A 284 0.38 -16.89 10.68
C SER A 284 -0.17 -16.12 11.87
N MET A 285 0.31 -14.89 12.10
CA MET A 285 -0.18 -14.04 13.19
C MET A 285 -1.58 -13.51 12.90
N LEU A 286 -1.87 -13.12 11.65
CA LEU A 286 -3.23 -12.73 11.24
C LEU A 286 -4.22 -13.89 11.41
N MET A 287 -3.84 -15.12 11.07
CA MET A 287 -4.71 -16.29 11.29
C MET A 287 -4.98 -16.62 12.77
N GLU A 288 -4.23 -16.05 13.70
CA GLU A 288 -4.50 -16.13 15.14
C GLU A 288 -5.49 -15.04 15.61
N GLU A 289 -5.67 -13.96 14.83
CA GLU A 289 -6.65 -12.90 15.10
C GLU A 289 -8.07 -13.29 14.67
N ASP A 290 -9.05 -13.10 15.55
CA ASP A 290 -10.44 -13.54 15.31
C ASP A 290 -11.06 -12.88 14.07
N TYR A 291 -10.87 -11.56 13.89
CA TYR A 291 -11.43 -10.81 12.75
C TYR A 291 -10.94 -11.32 11.39
N PHE A 292 -9.69 -11.75 11.33
CA PHE A 292 -9.11 -12.24 10.10
C PHE A 292 -9.43 -13.72 9.90
N ARG A 293 -9.24 -14.54 10.93
CA ARG A 293 -9.50 -15.98 10.91
C ARG A 293 -10.94 -16.29 10.53
N GLU A 294 -11.92 -15.60 11.09
CA GLU A 294 -13.33 -15.87 10.79
C GLU A 294 -13.70 -15.51 9.35
N SER A 295 -12.99 -14.55 8.77
CA SER A 295 -13.25 -14.06 7.41
C SER A 295 -12.57 -14.89 6.32
N PHE A 296 -11.45 -15.55 6.64
CA PHE A 296 -10.57 -16.23 5.67
C PHE A 296 -10.30 -17.71 5.96
N LYS A 297 -11.08 -18.34 6.83
CA LYS A 297 -10.96 -19.79 7.11
C LYS A 297 -11.59 -20.68 6.03
#